data_AF-A0A8J2R8Z1-F1
#
_entry.id   AF-A0A8J2R8Z1-F1
#
_cell.length_a   1.000
_cell.length_b   1.000
_cell.length_c   1.000
_cell.angle_alpha   90.00
_cell.angle_beta   90.00
_cell.angle_gamma   90.00
#
_symmetry.space_group_name_H-M   'P 1'
#
loop_
_entity.id
_entity.type
_entity.pdbx_description
1 polymer ?
#
loop_
_entity_poly.entity_id
_entity_poly.type
_entity_poly.pdbx_seq_one_letter_code
_entity_poly.pdbx_strand_id
1 'polypeptide(L)'
;MVKNKTIIHSLNDYNEFSNYLSNVKENQPKLYFFFTGKKKDNGRSWCIYCQLAEPVVKAFLSELKKDITFVYVDVGDRDYWKDRACPFRTDSRTKLMVIPTIIKWKGVQRLEGSQCNNRELLQMLMEDED
;
A
#
# COMPACT_ATOMS: atom_id res chain seq x y z
N MET A 1 -12.40 27.14 1.00
CA MET A 1 -11.55 26.27 0.15
C MET A 1 -11.23 25.01 0.94
N VAL A 2 -11.77 23.86 0.55
CA VAL A 2 -11.39 22.58 1.18
C VAL A 2 -9.97 22.28 0.73
N LYS A 3 -9.02 22.18 1.66
CA LYS A 3 -7.64 21.76 1.35
C LYS A 3 -7.68 20.25 1.17
N ASN A 4 -7.65 19.77 -0.08
CA ASN A 4 -7.45 18.34 -0.35
C ASN A 4 -6.12 17.92 0.27
N LYS A 5 -6.14 16.91 1.13
CA LYS A 5 -4.98 16.48 1.90
C LYS A 5 -4.74 15.00 1.72
N THR A 6 -3.66 14.65 1.04
CA THR A 6 -3.11 13.30 1.07
C THR A 6 -2.38 13.10 2.40
N ILE A 7 -2.89 12.22 3.25
CA ILE A 7 -2.22 11.82 4.50
C ILE A 7 -1.40 10.57 4.20
N ILE A 8 -0.10 10.58 4.54
CA ILE A 8 0.80 9.45 4.35
C ILE A 8 1.21 8.87 5.70
N HIS A 9 1.06 7.56 5.86
CA HIS A 9 1.58 6.80 7.00
C HIS A 9 2.53 5.70 6.52
N SER A 10 3.41 5.26 7.42
CA SER A 10 4.28 4.11 7.22
C SER A 10 4.16 3.17 8.42
N LEU A 11 3.98 1.89 8.14
CA LEU A 11 3.90 0.81 9.13
C LEU A 11 5.03 -0.19 8.84
N ASN A 12 5.76 -0.60 9.88
CA ASN A 12 7.03 -1.32 9.72
C ASN A 12 6.90 -2.84 9.77
N ASP A 13 5.75 -3.36 10.25
CA ASP A 13 5.50 -4.78 10.38
C ASP A 13 4.01 -5.14 10.42
N TYR A 14 3.72 -6.44 10.59
CA TYR A 14 2.37 -6.97 10.68
C TYR A 14 1.60 -6.52 11.92
N ASN A 15 2.28 -6.34 13.06
CA ASN A 15 1.62 -5.93 14.30
C ASN A 15 1.16 -4.49 14.20
N GLU A 16 2.00 -3.59 13.68
CA GLU A 16 1.63 -2.21 13.38
C GLU A 16 0.47 -2.16 12.37
N PHE A 17 0.52 -2.97 11.30
CA PHE A 17 -0.59 -3.10 10.35
C PHE A 17 -1.89 -3.57 11.01
N SER A 18 -1.84 -4.65 11.80
CA SER A 18 -3.03 -5.19 12.45
C SER A 18 -3.61 -4.21 13.48
N ASN A 19 -2.75 -3.55 14.26
CA ASN A 19 -3.15 -2.52 15.22
C ASN A 19 -3.74 -1.30 14.52
N TYR A 20 -3.16 -0.85 13.41
CA TYR A 20 -3.69 0.25 12.61
C TYR A 20 -5.12 -0.08 12.14
N LEU A 21 -5.34 -1.29 11.62
CA LEU A 21 -6.67 -1.73 11.18
C LEU A 21 -7.70 -1.79 12.30
N SER A 22 -7.32 -2.18 13.52
CA SER A 22 -8.23 -2.17 14.67
C SER A 22 -8.70 -0.77 15.07
N ASN A 23 -7.97 0.28 14.66
CA ASN A 23 -8.27 1.68 14.98
C ASN A 23 -8.84 2.47 13.80
N VAL A 24 -8.99 1.84 12.63
CA VAL A 24 -9.59 2.45 11.44
C VAL A 24 -11.06 2.76 11.71
N LYS A 25 -11.42 4.05 11.61
CA LYS A 25 -12.81 4.53 11.77
C LYS A 25 -13.59 4.38 10.46
N GLU A 26 -14.90 4.19 10.54
CA GLU A 26 -15.75 4.05 9.34
C GLU A 26 -15.86 5.33 8.50
N ASN A 27 -15.80 6.50 9.15
CA ASN A 27 -16.00 7.80 8.50
C ASN A 27 -14.69 8.53 8.15
N GLN A 28 -13.63 7.80 7.82
CA GLN A 28 -12.36 8.40 7.42
C GLN A 28 -12.26 8.58 5.89
N PRO A 29 -11.38 9.46 5.40
CA PRO A 29 -11.08 9.58 3.97
C PRO A 29 -10.70 8.23 3.34
N LYS A 30 -10.83 8.12 2.01
CA LYS A 30 -10.54 6.87 1.27
C LYS A 30 -9.16 6.36 1.66
N LEU A 31 -9.10 5.12 2.14
CA LEU A 31 -7.90 4.51 2.69
C LEU A 31 -7.29 3.53 1.69
N TYR A 32 -6.00 3.67 1.42
CA TYR A 32 -5.23 2.81 0.55
C TYR A 32 -4.02 2.24 1.29
N PHE A 33 -3.73 0.97 1.06
CA PHE A 33 -2.54 0.30 1.58
C PHE A 33 -1.61 -0.07 0.44
N PHE A 34 -0.31 0.18 0.61
CA PHE A 34 0.76 -0.28 -0.28
C PHE A 34 1.70 -1.21 0.47
N PHE A 35 1.56 -2.49 0.21
CA PHE A 35 2.41 -3.53 0.79
C PHE A 35 3.68 -3.65 -0.03
N THR A 36 4.83 -3.42 0.61
CA THR A 36 6.15 -3.38 -0.02
C THR A 36 7.17 -4.15 0.79
N GLY A 37 8.22 -4.66 0.13
CA GLY A 37 9.30 -5.35 0.82
C GLY A 37 10.15 -4.35 1.62
N LYS A 38 10.53 -4.71 2.84
CA LYS A 38 11.39 -3.89 3.70
C LYS A 38 12.64 -3.39 2.97
N LYS A 39 13.01 -2.14 3.25
CA LYS A 39 14.24 -1.54 2.74
C LYS A 39 15.46 -2.11 3.44
N LYS A 40 16.50 -2.41 2.66
CA LYS A 40 17.84 -2.73 3.17
C LYS A 40 18.54 -1.44 3.60
N ASP A 41 19.73 -1.57 4.16
CA ASP A 41 20.58 -0.44 4.63
C ASP A 41 20.88 0.60 3.53
N ASN A 42 20.85 0.19 2.26
CA ASN A 42 21.02 1.09 1.12
C ASN A 42 19.74 1.88 0.73
N GLY A 43 18.68 1.79 1.54
CA GLY A 43 17.39 2.45 1.33
C GLY A 43 16.52 1.82 0.24
N ARG A 44 16.96 0.72 -0.39
CA ARG A 44 16.20 0.02 -1.45
C ARG A 44 15.50 -1.21 -0.91
N SER A 45 14.27 -1.43 -1.35
CA SER A 45 13.55 -2.68 -1.07
C SER A 45 14.33 -3.89 -1.59
N TRP A 46 14.32 -5.02 -0.88
CA TRP A 46 14.86 -6.26 -1.42
C TRP A 46 14.07 -6.80 -2.63
N CYS A 47 12.86 -6.30 -2.86
CA CYS A 47 12.01 -6.69 -3.97
C CYS A 47 12.19 -5.72 -5.16
N ILE A 48 12.62 -6.24 -6.31
CA ILE A 48 12.85 -5.43 -7.51
C ILE A 48 11.57 -4.74 -8.01
N TYR A 49 10.42 -5.41 -7.97
CA TYR A 49 9.14 -4.81 -8.36
C TYR A 49 8.72 -3.69 -7.41
N CYS A 50 9.03 -3.81 -6.11
CA CYS A 50 8.79 -2.72 -5.16
C CYS A 50 9.68 -1.51 -5.46
N GLN A 51 10.96 -1.73 -5.82
CA GLN A 51 11.87 -0.66 -6.23
C GLN A 51 11.38 0.08 -7.49
N LEU A 52 10.76 -0.64 -8.44
CA LEU A 52 10.20 -0.03 -9.64
C LEU A 52 8.91 0.75 -9.35
N ALA A 53 8.01 0.21 -8.52
CA ALA A 53 6.73 0.83 -8.23
C ALA A 53 6.82 2.05 -7.30
N GLU A 54 7.64 2.00 -6.24
CA GLU A 54 7.73 3.07 -5.23
C GLU A 54 7.94 4.49 -5.80
N PRO A 55 8.88 4.75 -6.74
CA PRO A 55 9.06 6.09 -7.30
C PRO A 55 7.83 6.58 -8.09
N VAL A 56 7.16 5.69 -8.85
CA VAL A 56 5.95 6.05 -9.61
C VAL A 56 4.77 6.35 -8.67
N VAL A 57 4.58 5.52 -7.64
CA VAL A 57 3.56 5.76 -6.61
C VAL A 57 3.80 7.08 -5.89
N LYS A 58 5.05 7.38 -5.49
CA LYS A 58 5.38 8.65 -4.83
C LYS A 58 5.13 9.87 -5.71
N ALA A 59 5.55 9.81 -6.98
CA ALA A 59 5.31 10.88 -7.94
C ALA A 59 3.80 11.13 -8.10
N PHE A 60 3.03 10.05 -8.30
CA PHE A 60 1.57 10.13 -8.41
C PHE A 60 0.91 10.75 -7.17
N LEU A 61 1.27 10.30 -5.96
CA LEU A 61 0.70 10.84 -4.71
C LEU A 61 1.06 12.31 -4.48
N SER A 62 2.20 12.78 -4.97
CA SER A 62 2.61 14.19 -4.87
C SER A 62 1.77 15.12 -5.77
N GLU A 63 1.23 14.58 -6.86
CA GLU A 63 0.36 15.28 -7.81
C GLU A 63 -1.13 15.14 -7.43
N LEU A 64 -1.47 14.13 -6.63
CA LEU A 64 -2.84 13.78 -6.28
C LEU A 64 -3.48 14.87 -5.41
N LYS A 65 -4.54 15.48 -5.93
CA LYS A 65 -5.35 16.50 -5.22
C LYS A 65 -6.62 15.89 -4.65
N LYS A 66 -6.52 14.84 -3.82
CA LYS A 66 -7.67 14.19 -3.18
C LYS A 66 -7.48 14.08 -1.67
N ASP A 67 -8.60 14.03 -0.94
CA ASP A 67 -8.60 13.72 0.49
C ASP A 67 -8.57 12.20 0.66
N ILE A 68 -7.37 11.66 0.84
CA ILE A 68 -7.12 10.23 1.00
C ILE A 68 -6.10 9.98 2.11
N THR A 69 -6.16 8.78 2.66
CA THR A 69 -5.10 8.24 3.51
C THR A 69 -4.38 7.14 2.75
N PHE A 70 -3.06 7.27 2.58
CA PHE A 70 -2.21 6.28 1.92
C PHE A 70 -1.18 5.72 2.91
N VAL A 71 -1.17 4.40 3.08
CA VAL A 71 -0.35 3.73 4.10
C VAL A 71 0.64 2.79 3.44
N TYR A 72 1.92 3.08 3.61
CA TYR A 72 3.01 2.17 3.27
C TYR A 72 3.11 1.09 4.34
N VAL A 73 3.17 -0.17 3.95
CA VAL A 73 3.28 -1.30 4.88
C VAL A 73 4.47 -2.16 4.48
N ASP A 74 5.48 -2.19 5.32
CA ASP A 74 6.63 -3.06 5.16
C ASP A 74 6.26 -4.49 5.55
N VAL A 75 6.33 -5.40 4.59
CA VAL A 75 6.02 -6.82 4.84
C VAL A 75 7.18 -7.58 5.47
N GLY A 76 8.21 -6.88 5.95
CA GLY A 76 9.44 -7.47 6.47
C GLY A 76 10.43 -7.91 5.39
N ASP A 77 11.39 -8.74 5.80
CA ASP A 77 12.47 -9.24 4.96
C ASP A 77 12.02 -10.37 4.02
N ARG A 78 12.84 -10.67 3.01
CA ARG A 78 12.49 -11.61 1.93
C ARG A 78 12.10 -13.00 2.45
N ASP A 79 12.81 -13.50 3.46
CA ASP A 79 12.58 -14.85 3.98
C ASP A 79 11.29 -14.91 4.80
N TYR A 80 11.01 -13.88 5.60
CA TYR A 80 9.74 -13.72 6.30
C TYR A 80 8.55 -13.66 5.32
N TRP A 81 8.66 -12.89 4.22
CA TRP A 81 7.62 -12.82 3.21
C TRP A 81 7.42 -14.11 2.41
N LYS A 82 8.49 -14.89 2.18
CA LYS A 82 8.40 -16.14 1.41
C LYS A 82 7.75 -17.28 2.18
N ASP A 83 7.78 -17.24 3.50
CA ASP A 83 7.11 -18.22 4.34
C ASP A 83 5.60 -18.23 4.03
N ARG A 84 5.05 -19.40 3.76
CA ARG A 84 3.60 -19.56 3.54
C ARG A 84 2.80 -19.25 4.79
N ALA A 85 3.40 -19.40 5.97
CA ALA A 85 2.81 -19.04 7.25
C ALA A 85 2.94 -17.54 7.58
N CYS A 86 3.58 -16.74 6.71
CA CYS A 86 3.66 -15.29 6.88
C CYS A 86 2.27 -14.69 7.16
N PRO A 87 2.07 -13.99 8.29
CA PRO A 87 0.78 -13.42 8.66
C PRO A 87 0.15 -12.54 7.58
N PHE A 88 0.95 -11.79 6.82
CA PHE A 88 0.45 -11.00 5.69
C PHE A 88 -0.20 -11.85 4.59
N ARG A 89 0.28 -13.08 4.36
CA ARG A 89 -0.27 -14.00 3.36
C ARG A 89 -1.53 -14.71 3.85
N THR A 90 -1.59 -15.00 5.14
CA THR A 90 -2.69 -15.75 5.76
C THR A 90 -3.81 -14.84 6.29
N ASP A 91 -3.58 -13.54 6.37
CA ASP A 91 -4.59 -12.54 6.75
C ASP A 91 -5.76 -12.55 5.76
N SER A 92 -6.93 -12.96 6.24
CA SER A 92 -8.14 -13.09 5.43
C SER A 92 -8.70 -11.75 4.93
N ARG A 93 -8.28 -10.63 5.55
CA ARG A 93 -8.71 -9.28 5.19
C ARG A 93 -8.02 -8.80 3.90
N THR A 94 -6.77 -9.20 3.69
CA THR A 94 -5.96 -8.75 2.55
C THR A 94 -5.65 -9.87 1.56
N LYS A 95 -5.51 -11.12 1.99
CA LYS A 95 -5.19 -12.28 1.13
C LYS A 95 -4.03 -11.97 0.16
N LEU A 96 -2.93 -11.43 0.68
CA LEU A 96 -1.82 -10.98 -0.17
C LEU A 96 -1.09 -12.18 -0.79
N MET A 97 -1.08 -12.22 -2.12
CA MET A 97 -0.39 -13.26 -2.88
C MET A 97 0.99 -12.79 -3.36
N VAL A 98 1.12 -11.51 -3.68
CA VAL A 98 2.32 -10.89 -4.26
C VAL A 98 2.62 -9.53 -3.64
N ILE A 99 3.85 -9.05 -3.82
CA ILE A 99 4.24 -7.67 -3.56
C ILE A 99 5.03 -7.11 -4.76
N PRO A 100 4.94 -5.79 -5.05
CA PRO A 100 4.12 -4.82 -4.34
C PRO A 100 2.63 -5.03 -4.60
N THR A 101 1.77 -4.63 -3.65
CA THR A 101 0.31 -4.65 -3.83
C THR A 101 -0.30 -3.39 -3.26
N ILE A 102 -1.16 -2.72 -4.03
CA ILE A 102 -1.98 -1.58 -3.58
C ILE A 102 -3.42 -2.05 -3.42
N ILE A 103 -4.01 -1.87 -2.23
CA ILE A 103 -5.42 -2.19 -1.96
C ILE A 103 -6.17 -0.91 -1.64
N LYS A 104 -7.33 -0.70 -2.29
CA LYS A 104 -8.34 0.24 -1.79
C LYS A 104 -9.12 -0.45 -0.67
N TRP A 105 -8.98 0.04 0.57
CA TRP A 105 -9.50 -0.63 1.75
C TRP A 105 -11.04 -0.76 1.72
N LYS A 106 -11.56 -1.90 2.22
CA LYS A 106 -12.97 -2.33 2.16
C LYS A 106 -13.55 -2.52 0.74
N GLY A 107 -12.76 -2.36 -0.32
CA GLY A 107 -13.14 -2.68 -1.70
C GLY A 107 -12.48 -3.96 -2.22
N VAL A 108 -12.90 -4.39 -3.41
CA VAL A 108 -12.22 -5.47 -4.17
C VAL A 108 -11.10 -4.95 -5.07
N GLN A 109 -11.02 -3.63 -5.27
CA GLN A 109 -10.09 -2.98 -6.19
C GLN A 109 -8.66 -3.02 -5.64
N ARG A 110 -7.73 -3.49 -6.47
CA ARG A 110 -6.31 -3.54 -6.15
C ARG A 110 -5.43 -3.56 -7.40
N LEU A 111 -4.17 -3.21 -7.19
CA LEU A 111 -3.09 -3.39 -8.16
C LEU A 111 -2.04 -4.32 -7.56
N GLU A 112 -1.52 -5.22 -8.37
CA GLU A 112 -0.58 -6.24 -7.94
C GLU A 112 0.66 -6.28 -8.86
N GLY A 113 1.84 -6.46 -8.26
CA GLY A 113 3.09 -6.61 -8.99
C GLY A 113 3.42 -5.41 -9.87
N SER A 114 3.56 -5.65 -11.18
CA SER A 114 3.91 -4.61 -12.16
C SER A 114 2.81 -3.56 -12.36
N GLN A 115 1.55 -3.87 -12.01
CA GLN A 115 0.45 -2.91 -12.09
C GLN A 115 0.67 -1.70 -11.18
N CYS A 116 1.34 -1.89 -10.04
CA CYS A 116 1.68 -0.81 -9.10
C CYS A 116 2.66 0.22 -9.70
N ASN A 117 3.32 -0.11 -10.81
CA ASN A 117 4.22 0.77 -11.55
C ASN A 117 3.53 1.45 -12.77
N ASN A 118 2.22 1.31 -12.92
CA ASN A 118 1.48 1.91 -14.03
C ASN A 118 0.68 3.12 -13.54
N ARG A 119 1.06 4.32 -14.00
CA ARG A 119 0.42 5.59 -13.61
C ARG A 119 -1.06 5.65 -13.97
N GLU A 120 -1.45 5.12 -15.12
CA GLU A 120 -2.86 5.09 -15.55
C GLU A 120 -3.69 4.20 -14.64
N LEU A 121 -3.16 3.03 -14.24
CA LEU A 121 -3.85 2.16 -13.28
C LEU A 121 -3.93 2.78 -11.87
N LEU A 122 -2.89 3.50 -11.43
CA LEU A 122 -2.96 4.28 -10.18
C LEU A 122 -4.06 5.34 -10.26
N GLN A 123 -4.13 6.03 -11.40
CA GLN A 123 -5.15 7.03 -11.67
C GLN A 123 -6.55 6.40 -11.61
N MET A 124 -6.77 5.29 -12.31
CA MET A 124 -8.05 4.56 -12.30
C MET A 124 -8.41 3.99 -10.92
N LEU A 125 -7.42 3.54 -10.13
CA LEU A 125 -7.68 3.01 -8.78
C LEU A 125 -8.12 4.10 -7.79
N MET A 126 -7.55 5.30 -7.93
CA MET A 126 -7.79 6.43 -7.02
C MET A 126 -8.76 7.48 -7.58
N GLU A 127 -9.23 7.26 -8.81
CA GLU A 127 -10.47 7.83 -9.35
C GLU A 127 -11.63 6.96 -8.91
N ASP A 128 -12.58 7.59 -8.20
CA ASP A 128 -13.93 7.07 -8.19
C ASP A 128 -14.75 8.03 -9.04
N GLU A 129 -15.67 7.46 -9.81
CA GLU A 129 -16.86 8.16 -10.29
C GLU A 129 -17.58 8.70 -9.04
N ASP A 130 -17.78 10.01 -8.99
CA ASP A 130 -18.59 10.64 -7.95
C ASP A 130 -20.05 10.14 -7.98
#